data_AF-A0A7S3J125-F1
#
_entry.id   AF-A0A7S3J125-F1
#
_cell.length_a   1.000
_cell.length_b   1.000
_cell.length_c   1.000
_cell.angle_alpha   90.00
_cell.angle_beta   90.00
_cell.angle_gamma   90.00
#
_symmetry.space_group_name_H-M   'P 1'
#
loop_
_entity.id
_entity.type
_entity.pdbx_description
1 polymer ?
#
loop_
_entity_poly.entity_id
_entity_poly.type
_entity_poly.pdbx_seq_one_letter_code
_entity_poly.pdbx_strand_id
1 'polypeptide(L)'
;KYTVAILALLGYFSSQQDVNALQLSSDIQFDSIWGDALDGADTSDYGHDTPKAYMEKEKPKVDTKAIERKRKAAAALAQKKQQDKAEVEQDIEDMDIELYTFAKTVKPSAFHKAMAIKEKLEKKGYPPQHFRVSLVNLWSKGFKHDAVANYQFVREKLQDLDVAEKNLNRNIDSKAQFDIFLNTANDVRDGFKKRYGVKEWEP
;
A
#
# COMPACT_ATOMS: atom_id res chain seq x y z
N LYS A 1 7.23 32.69 -11.40
CA LYS A 1 7.29 32.88 -9.93
C LYS A 1 6.04 32.23 -9.36
N TYR A 2 6.16 31.54 -8.21
CA TYR A 2 5.13 30.75 -7.50
C TYR A 2 4.99 29.27 -7.91
N THR A 3 6.11 28.56 -7.89
CA THR A 3 6.17 27.25 -7.23
C THR A 3 6.26 27.48 -5.72
N VAL A 4 5.68 26.59 -4.90
CA VAL A 4 5.57 26.62 -3.43
C VAL A 4 4.25 27.22 -2.92
N ALA A 5 3.15 26.47 -3.02
CA ALA A 5 1.96 26.65 -2.15
C ALA A 5 0.93 25.50 -2.29
N ILE A 6 1.32 24.23 -2.25
CA ILE A 6 0.35 23.12 -2.08
C ILE A 6 0.98 22.04 -1.20
N LEU A 7 1.23 22.36 0.08
CA LEU A 7 1.66 21.39 1.09
C LEU A 7 0.98 21.61 2.45
N ALA A 8 -0.16 22.32 2.47
CA ALA A 8 -0.81 22.75 3.71
C ALA A 8 -2.30 22.37 3.82
N LEU A 9 -2.79 21.36 3.09
CA LEU A 9 -4.23 21.05 3.06
C LEU A 9 -4.60 19.57 3.13
N LEU A 10 -3.79 18.76 3.83
CA LEU A 10 -4.16 17.38 4.20
C LEU A 10 -3.82 17.08 5.67
N GLY A 11 -4.05 18.06 6.54
CA GLY A 11 -4.24 17.82 7.96
C GLY A 11 -5.73 17.76 8.25
N TYR A 12 -6.15 16.79 9.06
CA TYR A 12 -7.51 16.55 9.56
C TYR A 12 -8.50 15.87 8.59
N PHE A 13 -8.56 14.52 8.65
CA PHE A 13 -9.75 13.77 9.08
C PHE A 13 -9.53 12.27 8.81
N SER A 14 -9.24 11.48 9.86
CA SER A 14 -9.94 10.24 10.17
C SER A 14 -9.19 9.50 11.27
N SER A 15 -9.77 9.52 12.45
CA SER A 15 -9.36 8.78 13.63
C SER A 15 -10.18 7.51 13.76
N GLN A 16 -9.52 6.46 14.28
CA GLN A 16 -10.06 5.31 15.05
C GLN A 16 -10.11 3.95 14.36
N GLN A 17 -9.58 2.98 15.13
CA GLN A 17 -9.52 1.51 14.98
C GLN A 17 -8.47 1.05 13.95
N ASP A 18 -7.30 0.52 14.30
CA ASP A 18 -6.95 -0.38 15.40
C ASP A 18 -5.53 -0.15 15.94
N VAL A 19 -5.42 0.17 17.22
CA VAL A 19 -4.17 0.12 18.01
C VAL A 19 -4.43 -0.68 19.29
N ASN A 20 -4.58 -1.99 19.15
CA ASN A 20 -4.63 -2.93 20.28
C ASN A 20 -3.51 -3.96 20.13
N ALA A 21 -2.26 -3.52 20.29
CA ALA A 21 -1.14 -4.38 20.65
C ALA A 21 0.09 -3.52 20.94
N LEU A 22 0.14 -2.89 22.13
CA LEU A 22 1.36 -2.49 22.88
C LEU A 22 0.98 -1.48 23.98
N GLN A 23 0.10 -1.91 24.88
CA GLN A 23 0.03 -1.34 26.23
C GLN A 23 0.32 -2.47 27.20
N LEU A 24 1.62 -2.71 27.42
CA LEU A 24 2.09 -3.36 28.64
C LEU A 24 2.96 -2.34 29.38
N SER A 25 2.35 -1.77 30.41
CA SER A 25 2.95 -1.14 31.60
C SER A 25 4.03 -0.08 31.38
N SER A 26 3.60 1.18 31.27
CA SER A 26 4.42 2.36 31.58
C SER A 26 4.08 2.95 32.96
N ASP A 27 3.73 2.10 33.93
CA ASP A 27 3.65 2.47 35.35
C ASP A 27 4.78 1.77 36.09
N ILE A 28 5.96 2.40 36.07
CA ILE A 28 6.89 2.26 37.18
C ILE A 28 6.99 3.66 37.75
N GLN A 29 6.12 3.92 38.73
CA GLN A 29 6.33 4.98 39.70
C GLN A 29 7.75 4.82 40.23
N PHE A 30 8.61 5.82 39.99
CA PHE A 30 9.85 5.98 40.74
C PHE A 30 9.46 6.40 42.15
N ASP A 31 8.91 5.46 42.90
CA ASP A 31 8.72 5.60 44.32
C ASP A 31 10.12 5.54 44.93
N SER A 32 10.50 6.62 45.61
CA SER A 32 11.77 6.77 46.28
C SER A 32 11.84 5.84 47.49
N ILE A 33 11.97 4.54 47.23
CA ILE A 33 12.25 3.51 48.26
C ILE A 33 13.60 3.77 48.96
N TRP A 34 14.44 4.64 48.38
CA TRP A 34 15.73 5.06 48.94
C TRP A 34 15.72 6.40 49.67
N GLY A 35 14.57 7.10 49.74
CA GLY A 35 14.48 8.45 50.32
C GLY A 35 14.13 8.50 51.81
N ASP A 36 13.58 7.43 52.39
CA ASP A 36 12.96 7.44 53.73
C ASP A 36 13.62 6.50 54.75
N ALA A 37 14.72 5.83 54.38
CA ALA A 37 15.39 4.84 55.25
C ALA A 37 16.70 5.35 55.89
N LEU A 38 16.95 6.67 55.88
CA LEU A 38 18.24 7.26 56.30
C LEU A 38 18.16 8.18 57.53
N ASP A 39 17.01 8.25 58.22
CA ASP A 39 16.83 9.13 59.40
C ASP A 39 16.89 8.41 60.76
N GLY A 40 17.48 7.20 60.81
CA GLY A 40 17.41 6.35 62.01
C GLY A 40 18.62 5.48 62.33
N ALA A 41 19.82 5.80 61.82
CA ALA A 41 21.03 5.01 62.12
C ALA A 41 21.97 5.76 63.09
N ASP A 42 22.01 5.27 64.32
CA ASP A 42 22.94 5.63 65.40
C ASP A 42 24.41 5.54 64.93
N THR A 43 25.14 6.65 65.01
CA THR A 43 26.51 6.81 64.46
C THR A 43 27.61 6.36 65.42
N SER A 44 27.35 5.39 66.32
CA SER A 44 28.32 5.00 67.35
C SER A 44 28.96 3.62 67.19
N ASP A 45 28.58 2.81 66.19
CA ASP A 45 29.06 1.43 66.02
C ASP A 45 29.86 1.16 64.72
N TYR A 46 30.53 2.17 64.16
CA TYR A 46 31.48 1.98 63.04
C TYR A 46 32.84 1.45 63.53
N GLY A 47 32.79 0.27 64.15
CA GLY A 47 33.96 -0.53 64.49
C GLY A 47 34.54 -1.22 63.25
N HIS A 48 35.75 -0.81 62.89
CA HIS A 48 36.79 -1.54 62.16
C HIS A 48 36.48 -2.92 61.55
N ASP A 49 35.65 -2.98 60.52
CA ASP A 49 35.68 -4.08 59.55
C ASP A 49 35.67 -3.51 58.14
N THR A 50 36.87 -3.35 57.56
CA THR A 50 37.03 -3.06 56.14
C THR A 50 36.71 -4.33 55.35
N PRO A 51 35.61 -4.38 54.59
CA PRO A 51 35.37 -5.53 53.73
C PRO A 51 36.47 -5.52 52.67
N LYS A 52 37.22 -6.63 52.59
CA LYS A 52 38.27 -6.90 51.62
C LYS A 52 37.97 -6.25 50.27
N ALA A 53 38.84 -5.33 49.87
CA ALA A 53 39.05 -4.80 48.52
C ALA A 53 37.93 -5.16 47.53
N TYR A 54 36.94 -4.28 47.43
CA TYR A 54 35.99 -4.31 46.31
C TYR A 54 36.80 -4.06 45.04
N MET A 55 37.30 -5.12 44.41
CA MET A 55 37.84 -5.03 43.06
C MET A 55 36.64 -4.87 42.15
N GLU A 56 36.39 -3.62 41.76
CA GLU A 56 35.47 -3.27 40.69
C GLU A 56 35.87 -4.09 39.46
N LYS A 57 35.09 -5.13 39.14
CA LYS A 57 35.33 -5.92 37.93
C LYS A 57 35.22 -4.96 36.75
N GLU A 58 36.33 -4.79 36.03
CA GLU A 58 36.43 -3.90 34.88
C GLU A 58 35.23 -4.12 33.95
N LYS A 59 34.43 -3.06 33.76
CA LYS A 59 33.30 -3.08 32.82
C LYS A 59 33.86 -3.45 31.45
N PRO A 60 33.28 -4.44 30.74
CA PRO A 60 33.80 -4.85 29.44
C PRO A 60 33.83 -3.63 28.50
N LYS A 61 35.02 -3.33 27.94
CA LYS A 61 35.21 -2.24 26.98
C LYS A 61 34.26 -2.49 25.80
N VAL A 62 33.19 -1.71 25.72
CA VAL A 62 32.21 -1.81 24.65
C VAL A 62 32.88 -1.37 23.36
N ASP A 63 33.16 -2.30 22.45
CA ASP A 63 33.76 -2.04 21.14
C ASP A 63 32.82 -1.18 20.27
N THR A 64 32.94 0.15 20.39
CA THR A 64 32.16 1.16 19.66
C THR A 64 32.22 0.97 18.14
N LYS A 65 33.37 0.55 17.60
CA LYS A 65 33.57 0.27 16.16
C LYS A 65 32.75 -0.93 15.66
N ALA A 66 32.53 -1.95 16.50
CA ALA A 66 31.72 -3.11 16.13
C ALA A 66 30.22 -2.76 16.12
N ILE A 67 29.77 -1.89 17.02
CA ILE A 67 28.40 -1.36 17.08
C ILE A 67 28.11 -0.48 15.86
N GLU A 68 29.04 0.38 15.45
CA GLU A 68 28.89 1.20 14.23
C GLU A 68 28.81 0.37 12.94
N ARG A 69 29.62 -0.70 12.82
CA ARG A 69 29.53 -1.62 11.68
C ARG A 69 28.18 -2.34 11.63
N LYS A 70 27.67 -2.80 12.78
CA LYS A 70 26.32 -3.40 12.88
C LYS A 70 25.22 -2.39 12.54
N ARG A 71 25.32 -1.14 12.99
CA ARG A 71 24.37 -0.06 12.63
C ARG A 71 24.41 0.29 11.14
N LYS A 72 25.60 0.39 10.53
CA LYS A 72 25.75 0.63 9.08
C LYS A 72 25.20 -0.54 8.25
N ALA A 73 25.46 -1.78 8.67
CA ALA A 73 24.89 -2.96 8.02
C ALA A 73 23.36 -3.02 8.15
N ALA A 74 22.81 -2.67 9.33
CA ALA A 74 21.37 -2.58 9.54
C ALA A 74 20.74 -1.45 8.70
N ALA A 75 21.38 -0.29 8.60
CA ALA A 75 20.93 0.82 7.77
C ALA A 75 20.95 0.47 6.28
N ALA A 76 21.99 -0.21 5.79
CA ALA A 76 22.07 -0.68 4.41
C ALA A 76 20.99 -1.74 4.10
N LEU A 77 20.70 -2.63 5.05
CA LEU A 77 19.62 -3.62 4.91
C LEU A 77 18.23 -2.97 4.93
N ALA A 78 18.04 -1.90 5.72
CA ALA A 78 16.82 -1.11 5.72
C ALA A 78 16.64 -0.34 4.39
N GLN A 79 17.71 0.25 3.84
CA GLN A 79 17.68 0.93 2.55
C GLN A 79 17.34 -0.03 1.40
N LYS A 80 17.93 -1.25 1.38
CA LYS A 80 17.56 -2.28 0.39
C LYS A 80 16.09 -2.66 0.48
N LYS A 81 15.59 -2.92 1.70
CA LYS A 81 14.16 -3.20 1.91
C LYS A 81 13.24 -2.04 1.50
N GLN A 82 13.69 -0.79 1.64
CA GLN A 82 12.94 0.38 1.17
C GLN A 82 12.96 0.47 -0.37
N GLN A 83 14.10 0.17 -1.00
CA GLN A 83 14.22 0.13 -2.47
C GLN A 83 13.35 -0.99 -3.07
N ASP A 84 13.39 -2.19 -2.49
CA ASP A 84 12.57 -3.33 -2.95
C ASP A 84 11.07 -3.00 -2.84
N LYS A 85 10.66 -2.33 -1.75
CA LYS A 85 9.27 -1.87 -1.60
C LYS A 85 8.88 -0.81 -2.62
N ALA A 86 9.77 0.15 -2.89
CA ALA A 86 9.52 1.20 -3.88
C ALA A 86 9.41 0.63 -5.30
N GLU A 87 10.22 -0.37 -5.64
CA GLU A 87 10.13 -1.07 -6.93
C GLU A 87 8.82 -1.85 -7.07
N VAL A 88 8.38 -2.52 -6.00
CA VAL A 88 7.08 -3.22 -5.98
C VAL A 88 5.91 -2.24 -6.14
N GLU A 89 5.98 -1.08 -5.48
CA GLU A 89 4.95 -0.03 -5.60
C GLU A 89 4.89 0.52 -7.03
N GLN A 90 6.04 0.78 -7.67
CA GLN A 90 6.09 1.17 -9.08
C GLN A 90 5.53 0.09 -10.02
N ASP A 91 5.89 -1.18 -9.81
CA ASP A 91 5.34 -2.28 -10.61
C ASP A 91 3.79 -2.36 -10.47
N ILE A 92 3.23 -2.08 -9.29
CA ILE A 92 1.78 -2.03 -9.07
C ILE A 92 1.16 -0.84 -9.81
N GLU A 93 1.76 0.35 -9.74
CA GLU A 93 1.30 1.53 -10.47
C GLU A 93 1.32 1.31 -12.00
N ASP A 94 2.41 0.73 -12.52
CA ASP A 94 2.55 0.41 -13.94
C ASP A 94 1.49 -0.61 -14.41
N MET A 95 1.18 -1.60 -13.57
CA MET A 95 0.10 -2.56 -13.82
C MET A 95 -1.26 -1.85 -13.93
N ASP A 96 -1.57 -0.94 -12.99
CA ASP A 96 -2.83 -0.19 -12.99
C ASP A 96 -2.93 0.76 -14.19
N ILE A 97 -1.82 1.38 -14.60
CA ILE A 97 -1.76 2.21 -15.82
C ILE A 97 -2.03 1.38 -17.07
N GLU A 98 -1.46 0.18 -17.18
CA GLU A 98 -1.71 -0.72 -18.32
C GLU A 98 -3.15 -1.25 -18.32
N LEU A 99 -3.74 -1.54 -17.15
CA LEU A 99 -5.17 -1.88 -17.02
C LEU A 99 -6.07 -0.71 -17.41
N TYR A 100 -5.72 0.52 -17.01
CA TYR A 100 -6.44 1.72 -17.40
C TYR A 100 -6.34 1.99 -18.91
N THR A 101 -5.15 1.82 -19.48
CA THR A 101 -4.90 1.93 -20.93
C THR A 101 -5.67 0.86 -21.69
N PHE A 102 -5.78 -0.35 -21.13
CA PHE A 102 -6.62 -1.41 -21.67
C PHE A 102 -8.10 -1.01 -21.65
N ALA A 103 -8.61 -0.48 -20.54
CA ALA A 103 -10.02 -0.07 -20.43
C ALA A 103 -10.40 1.02 -21.44
N LYS A 104 -9.47 1.94 -21.76
CA LYS A 104 -9.67 2.98 -22.78
C LYS A 104 -9.62 2.45 -24.21
N THR A 105 -8.60 1.64 -24.52
CA THR A 105 -8.29 1.28 -25.91
C THR A 105 -8.86 -0.07 -26.33
N VAL A 106 -9.22 -0.93 -25.37
CA VAL A 106 -9.65 -2.33 -25.55
C VAL A 106 -8.61 -3.14 -26.35
N LYS A 107 -7.32 -2.77 -26.25
CA LYS A 107 -6.24 -3.45 -26.97
C LYS A 107 -5.71 -4.64 -26.17
N PRO A 108 -5.71 -5.87 -26.73
CA PRO A 108 -5.20 -7.06 -26.04
C PRO A 108 -3.76 -6.93 -25.56
N SER A 109 -2.94 -6.14 -26.25
CA SER A 109 -1.55 -5.90 -25.90
C SER A 109 -1.36 -5.28 -24.52
N ALA A 110 -2.23 -4.34 -24.12
CA ALA A 110 -2.13 -3.69 -22.80
C ALA A 110 -2.51 -4.67 -21.68
N PHE A 111 -3.54 -5.49 -21.91
CA PHE A 111 -3.94 -6.52 -20.97
C PHE A 111 -2.83 -7.58 -20.75
N HIS A 112 -2.18 -8.05 -21.82
CA HIS A 112 -1.07 -9.00 -21.69
C HIS A 112 0.13 -8.43 -20.93
N LYS A 113 0.42 -7.13 -21.09
CA LYS A 113 1.47 -6.48 -20.29
C LYS A 113 1.11 -6.43 -18.82
N ALA A 114 -0.14 -6.06 -18.49
CA ALA A 114 -0.62 -6.06 -17.11
C ALA A 114 -0.52 -7.47 -16.48
N MET A 115 -0.84 -8.53 -17.24
CA MET A 115 -0.61 -9.91 -16.79
C MET A 115 0.88 -10.24 -16.60
N ALA A 116 1.75 -9.80 -17.50
CA ALA A 116 3.19 -10.02 -17.35
C ALA A 116 3.76 -9.32 -16.10
N ILE A 117 3.23 -8.17 -15.71
CA ILE A 117 3.61 -7.48 -14.48
C ILE A 117 3.08 -8.22 -13.26
N LYS A 118 1.81 -8.66 -13.28
CA LYS A 118 1.24 -9.53 -12.25
C LYS A 118 2.11 -10.78 -12.02
N GLU A 119 2.51 -11.48 -13.08
CA GLU A 119 3.39 -12.65 -12.97
C GLU A 119 4.77 -12.32 -12.37
N LYS A 120 5.34 -11.15 -12.69
CA LYS A 120 6.60 -10.69 -12.08
C LYS A 120 6.42 -10.44 -10.58
N LEU A 121 5.33 -9.80 -10.19
CA LEU A 121 5.00 -9.51 -8.79
C LEU A 121 4.74 -10.79 -7.98
N GLU A 122 4.05 -11.77 -8.55
CA GLU A 122 3.86 -13.09 -7.96
C GLU A 122 5.20 -13.84 -7.79
N LYS A 123 6.09 -13.79 -8.79
CA LYS A 123 7.45 -14.37 -8.69
C LYS A 123 8.30 -13.69 -7.61
N LYS A 124 8.10 -12.39 -7.38
CA LYS A 124 8.75 -11.61 -6.31
C LYS A 124 8.15 -11.90 -4.92
N GLY A 125 7.04 -12.64 -4.83
CA GLY A 125 6.35 -12.95 -3.57
C GLY A 125 5.42 -11.85 -3.07
N TYR A 126 5.11 -10.85 -3.91
CA TYR A 126 4.19 -9.75 -3.61
C TYR A 126 2.99 -9.81 -4.57
N PRO A 127 2.03 -10.72 -4.38
CA PRO A 127 0.87 -10.80 -5.27
C PRO A 127 0.06 -9.49 -5.18
N PRO A 128 -0.38 -8.92 -6.33
CA PRO A 128 -1.23 -7.74 -6.32
C PRO A 128 -2.53 -8.00 -5.57
N GLN A 129 -2.94 -7.09 -4.68
CA GLN A 129 -4.19 -7.25 -3.92
C GLN A 129 -5.43 -7.27 -4.84
N HIS A 130 -5.41 -6.49 -5.92
CA HIS A 130 -6.54 -6.31 -6.82
C HIS A 130 -6.09 -6.30 -8.28
N PHE A 131 -6.23 -7.43 -8.98
CA PHE A 131 -6.10 -7.48 -10.45
C PHE A 131 -7.50 -7.65 -11.03
N ARG A 132 -8.14 -6.54 -11.39
CA ARG A 132 -9.51 -6.55 -11.92
C ARG A 132 -9.62 -5.59 -13.09
N VAL A 133 -10.31 -6.04 -14.12
CA VAL A 133 -10.70 -5.20 -15.24
C VAL A 133 -12.00 -4.48 -14.83
N SER A 134 -12.07 -3.17 -15.03
CA SER A 134 -13.24 -2.34 -14.71
C SER A 134 -13.57 -1.36 -15.83
N LEU A 135 -14.26 -1.83 -16.87
CA LEU A 135 -14.66 -1.00 -18.01
C LEU A 135 -15.99 -0.32 -17.77
N VAL A 136 -16.96 -0.99 -17.16
CA VAL A 136 -18.33 -0.46 -17.02
C VAL A 136 -18.34 0.87 -16.28
N ASN A 137 -17.59 0.96 -15.17
CA ASN A 137 -17.48 2.17 -14.36
C ASN A 137 -16.82 3.34 -15.11
N LEU A 138 -15.95 3.03 -16.06
CA LEU A 138 -15.23 4.03 -16.84
C LEU A 138 -16.10 4.50 -18.01
N TRP A 139 -16.70 3.56 -18.74
CA TRP A 139 -17.50 3.86 -19.93
C TRP A 139 -18.84 4.51 -19.62
N SER A 140 -19.45 4.20 -18.47
CA SER A 140 -20.62 4.91 -17.97
C SER A 140 -20.37 6.40 -17.72
N LYS A 141 -19.13 6.77 -17.36
CA LYS A 141 -18.70 8.16 -17.15
C LYS A 141 -18.14 8.82 -18.41
N GLY A 142 -17.99 8.07 -19.50
CA GLY A 142 -17.47 8.55 -20.78
C GLY A 142 -18.44 9.44 -21.57
N PHE A 143 -19.69 9.55 -21.12
CA PHE A 143 -20.69 10.42 -21.75
C PHE A 143 -20.52 11.86 -21.27
N LYS A 144 -20.57 12.82 -22.19
CA LYS A 144 -20.57 14.26 -21.85
C LYS A 144 -21.81 14.70 -21.07
N HIS A 145 -22.91 13.99 -21.25
CA HIS A 145 -24.19 14.28 -20.62
C HIS A 145 -24.65 13.07 -19.81
N ASP A 146 -24.87 13.27 -18.51
CA ASP A 146 -25.29 12.22 -17.57
C ASP A 146 -26.66 11.61 -17.94
N ALA A 147 -27.53 12.40 -18.58
CA ALA A 147 -28.82 11.93 -19.07
C ALA A 147 -28.72 10.82 -20.11
N VAL A 148 -27.62 10.77 -20.88
CA VAL A 148 -27.42 9.76 -21.93
C VAL A 148 -27.15 8.38 -21.33
N ALA A 149 -26.49 8.33 -20.17
CA ALA A 149 -26.23 7.10 -19.44
C ALA A 149 -27.53 6.41 -18.97
N ASN A 150 -28.60 7.18 -18.74
CA ASN A 150 -29.89 6.68 -18.29
C ASN A 150 -30.76 6.09 -19.41
N TYR A 151 -30.39 6.27 -20.67
CA TYR A 151 -31.14 5.68 -21.78
C TYR A 151 -31.13 4.15 -21.70
N GLN A 152 -32.29 3.55 -22.02
CA GLN A 152 -32.48 2.11 -21.96
C GLN A 152 -31.41 1.34 -22.77
N PHE A 153 -31.09 1.84 -23.97
CA PHE A 153 -30.04 1.27 -24.82
C PHE A 153 -28.66 1.26 -24.14
N VAL A 154 -28.29 2.35 -23.48
CA VAL A 154 -26.98 2.44 -22.79
C VAL A 154 -26.96 1.52 -21.58
N ARG A 155 -28.04 1.47 -20.81
CA ARG A 155 -28.16 0.56 -19.65
C ARG A 155 -28.06 -0.91 -20.05
N GLU A 156 -28.76 -1.33 -21.10
CA GLU A 156 -28.67 -2.71 -21.62
C GLU A 156 -27.26 -3.04 -22.09
N LYS A 157 -26.61 -2.14 -22.83
CA LYS A 157 -25.24 -2.36 -23.31
C LYS A 157 -24.17 -2.34 -22.23
N LEU A 158 -24.33 -1.50 -21.21
CA LEU A 158 -23.47 -1.54 -20.03
C LEU A 158 -23.71 -2.79 -19.18
N GLN A 159 -24.94 -3.31 -19.14
CA GLN A 159 -25.24 -4.57 -18.45
C GLN A 159 -24.65 -5.79 -19.17
N ASP A 160 -24.72 -5.84 -20.51
CA ASP A 160 -24.03 -6.86 -21.32
C ASP A 160 -22.51 -6.85 -21.02
N LEU A 161 -21.93 -5.65 -20.96
CA LEU A 161 -20.52 -5.45 -20.63
C LEU A 161 -20.18 -5.86 -19.19
N ASP A 162 -21.04 -5.55 -18.21
CA ASP A 162 -20.87 -5.92 -16.79
C ASP A 162 -20.86 -7.43 -16.59
N VAL A 163 -21.74 -8.15 -17.30
CA VAL A 163 -21.75 -9.62 -17.26
C VAL A 163 -20.46 -10.18 -17.87
N ALA A 164 -20.02 -9.65 -19.03
CA ALA A 164 -18.78 -10.06 -19.66
C ALA A 164 -17.55 -9.78 -18.77
N GLU A 165 -17.50 -8.60 -18.13
CA GLU A 165 -16.45 -8.19 -17.21
C GLU A 165 -16.40 -9.09 -15.97
N LYS A 166 -17.55 -9.37 -15.33
CA LYS A 166 -17.63 -10.28 -14.19
C LYS A 166 -17.19 -11.69 -14.55
N ASN A 167 -17.52 -12.15 -15.75
CA ASN A 167 -17.08 -13.45 -16.23
C ASN A 167 -15.56 -13.50 -16.40
N LEU A 168 -14.97 -12.48 -17.05
CA LEU A 168 -13.51 -12.37 -17.20
C LEU A 168 -12.79 -12.28 -15.84
N ASN A 169 -13.30 -11.46 -14.91
CA ASN A 169 -12.72 -11.31 -13.58
C ASN A 169 -12.81 -12.58 -12.73
N ARG A 170 -13.72 -13.52 -13.06
CA ARG A 170 -13.78 -14.84 -12.41
C ARG A 170 -12.69 -15.79 -12.91
N ASN A 171 -12.41 -15.83 -14.22
CA ASN A 171 -11.31 -16.63 -14.76
C ASN A 171 -10.46 -15.79 -15.72
N ILE A 172 -9.56 -14.99 -15.15
CA ILE A 172 -8.82 -13.98 -15.90
C ILE A 172 -7.80 -14.56 -16.89
N ASP A 173 -7.37 -15.80 -16.64
CA ASP A 173 -6.42 -16.53 -17.51
C ASP A 173 -7.14 -17.25 -18.67
N SER A 174 -8.48 -17.22 -18.72
CA SER A 174 -9.25 -17.90 -19.75
C SER A 174 -9.31 -17.11 -21.05
N LYS A 175 -8.59 -17.59 -22.07
CA LYS A 175 -8.61 -17.00 -23.42
C LYS A 175 -10.04 -16.91 -24.00
N ALA A 176 -10.87 -17.92 -23.78
CA ALA A 176 -12.23 -17.94 -24.31
C ALA A 176 -13.10 -16.82 -23.72
N GLN A 177 -12.99 -16.58 -22.41
CA GLN A 177 -13.72 -15.50 -21.75
C GLN A 177 -13.18 -14.13 -22.17
N PHE A 178 -11.86 -14.02 -22.36
CA PHE A 178 -11.24 -12.81 -22.87
C PHE A 178 -11.70 -12.48 -24.30
N ASP A 179 -11.76 -13.46 -25.19
CA ASP A 179 -12.25 -13.25 -26.57
C ASP A 179 -13.73 -12.83 -26.58
N ILE A 180 -14.58 -13.45 -25.75
CA ILE A 180 -15.99 -13.04 -25.58
C ILE A 180 -16.07 -11.60 -25.08
N PHE A 181 -15.29 -11.26 -24.05
CA PHE A 181 -15.25 -9.92 -23.48
C PHE A 181 -14.83 -8.87 -24.52
N LEU A 182 -13.80 -9.15 -25.32
CA LEU A 182 -13.35 -8.24 -26.37
C LEU A 182 -14.43 -8.01 -27.43
N ASN A 183 -15.13 -9.06 -27.84
CA ASN A 183 -16.22 -8.94 -28.81
C ASN A 183 -17.34 -8.07 -28.25
N THR A 184 -17.81 -8.34 -27.03
CA THR A 184 -18.83 -7.54 -26.36
C THR A 184 -18.40 -6.09 -26.16
N ALA A 185 -17.16 -5.85 -25.74
CA ALA A 185 -16.63 -4.50 -25.56
C ALA A 185 -16.55 -3.73 -26.88
N ASN A 186 -16.09 -4.35 -27.97
CA ASN A 186 -16.07 -3.72 -29.28
C ASN A 186 -17.50 -3.42 -29.79
N ASP A 187 -18.44 -4.35 -29.62
CA ASP A 187 -19.84 -4.15 -30.00
C ASP A 187 -20.50 -3.00 -29.25
N VAL A 188 -20.26 -2.88 -27.94
CA VAL A 188 -20.76 -1.78 -27.11
C VAL A 188 -20.13 -0.45 -27.55
N ARG A 189 -18.80 -0.43 -27.72
CA ARG A 189 -18.06 0.76 -28.19
C ARG A 189 -18.57 1.23 -29.53
N ASP A 190 -18.73 0.32 -30.49
CA ASP A 190 -19.14 0.65 -31.85
C ASP A 190 -20.63 1.03 -31.88
N GLY A 191 -21.46 0.43 -31.00
CA GLY A 191 -22.83 0.83 -30.76
C GLY A 191 -22.97 2.25 -30.21
N PHE A 192 -22.14 2.63 -29.23
CA PHE A 192 -22.11 3.99 -28.68
C PHE A 192 -21.61 5.00 -29.70
N LYS A 193 -20.52 4.69 -30.42
CA LYS A 193 -20.00 5.53 -31.50
C LYS A 193 -21.02 5.72 -32.63
N LYS A 194 -21.78 4.69 -33.00
CA LYS A 194 -22.79 4.77 -34.06
C LYS A 194 -23.98 5.66 -33.68
N ARG A 195 -24.41 5.65 -32.42
CA ARG A 195 -25.59 6.40 -31.98
C ARG A 195 -25.29 7.82 -31.52
N TYR A 196 -24.22 8.01 -30.76
CA TYR A 196 -23.89 9.28 -30.11
C TYR A 196 -22.69 9.99 -30.77
N GLY A 197 -21.93 9.26 -31.58
CA GLY A 197 -20.73 9.79 -32.22
C GLY A 197 -19.55 9.95 -31.26
N VAL A 198 -18.37 10.19 -31.83
CA VAL A 198 -17.12 10.41 -31.07
C VAL A 198 -17.16 11.72 -30.28
N LYS A 199 -18.05 12.64 -30.65
CA LYS A 199 -18.18 13.93 -29.98
C LYS A 199 -18.90 13.85 -28.65
N GLU A 200 -19.76 12.85 -28.42
CA GLU A 200 -20.58 12.77 -27.21
C GLU A 200 -20.11 11.68 -26.24
N TRP A 201 -19.39 10.68 -26.74
CA TRP A 201 -18.89 9.57 -25.94
C TRP A 201 -17.44 9.24 -26.29
N GLU A 202 -16.59 9.23 -25.26
CA GLU A 202 -15.21 8.76 -25.32
C GLU A 202 -14.95 7.79 -24.16
N PRO A 203 -14.32 6.62 -24.42
CA PRO A 203 -13.97 5.64 -23.40
C PRO A 203 -12.72 6.01 -22.59
#